data_AF-A0A5C8M6R6-F1
#
_entry.id   AF-A0A5C8M6R6-F1
#
_cell.length_a   1.000
_cell.length_b   1.000
_cell.length_c   1.000
_cell.angle_alpha   90.00
_cell.angle_beta   90.00
_cell.angle_gamma   90.00
#
_symmetry.space_group_name_H-M   'P 1'
#
loop_
_entity.id
_entity.type
_entity.pdbx_description
1 polymer ?
#
loop_
_entity_poly.entity_id
_entity_poly.type
_entity_poly.pdbx_seq_one_letter_code
_entity_poly.pdbx_strand_id
1 'polypeptide(L)' 'MELSADIRKFLIEKLSKTGGHIGPNLGVVELTIALHKVFDSPKDKLIWDVGHQSYVHKILTGRASEFDT' A
#
# COMPACT_ATOMS: atom_id res chain seq x y z
N MET A 1 -2.73 -14.83 2.50
CA MET A 1 -1.82 -14.73 1.34
C MET A 1 -2.51 -14.09 0.15
N GLU A 2 -3.79 -14.36 -0.08
CA GLU A 2 -4.60 -13.80 -1.18
C GLU A 2 -4.58 -12.27 -1.25
N LEU A 3 -4.94 -11.56 -0.16
CA LEU A 3 -4.90 -10.09 -0.12
C LEU A 3 -3.55 -9.49 -0.52
N SER A 4 -2.43 -10.08 -0.07
CA SER A 4 -1.11 -9.61 -0.47
C SER A 4 -0.86 -9.78 -1.96
N ALA A 5 -1.31 -10.90 -2.54
CA ALA A 5 -1.17 -11.17 -3.97
C ALA A 5 -2.01 -10.17 -4.79
N ASP A 6 -3.23 -9.89 -4.37
CA ASP A 6 -4.13 -8.92 -5.02
C ASP A 6 -3.54 -7.51 -4.98
N ILE A 7 -3.00 -7.09 -3.83
CA ILE A 7 -2.34 -5.78 -3.71
C ILE A 7 -1.10 -5.71 -4.61
N ARG A 8 -0.26 -6.74 -4.67
CA ARG A 8 0.90 -6.74 -5.58
C ARG A 8 0.45 -6.66 -7.04
N LYS A 9 -0.55 -7.45 -7.42
CA LYS A 9 -1.10 -7.43 -8.77
C LYS A 9 -1.62 -6.05 -9.13
N PHE A 10 -2.41 -5.43 -8.26
CA PHE A 10 -2.90 -4.07 -8.43
C PHE A 10 -1.75 -3.07 -8.61
N LEU A 11 -0.74 -3.09 -7.73
CA LEU A 11 0.40 -2.18 -7.82
C LEU A 11 1.19 -2.35 -9.13
N ILE A 12 1.41 -3.58 -9.58
CA ILE A 12 2.09 -3.85 -10.85
C ILE A 12 1.25 -3.34 -12.03
N GLU A 13 -0.05 -3.64 -12.05
CA GLU A 13 -0.94 -3.25 -13.14
C GLU A 13 -1.10 -1.72 -13.26
N LYS A 14 -1.12 -1.00 -12.14
CA LYS A 14 -1.24 0.46 -12.12
C LYS A 14 0.08 1.16 -12.43
N LEU A 15 1.15 0.82 -11.69
CA LEU A 15 2.42 1.55 -11.77
C LEU A 15 3.27 1.17 -12.98
N SER A 16 3.02 0.03 -13.62
CA SER A 16 3.67 -0.30 -14.90
C SER A 16 3.27 0.65 -16.03
N LYS A 17 2.10 1.29 -15.93
CA LYS A 17 1.59 2.22 -16.94
C LYS A 17 1.96 3.67 -16.66
N THR A 18 1.91 4.08 -15.39
CA THR A 18 2.08 5.48 -14.97
C THR A 18 3.46 5.79 -14.38
N GLY A 19 4.30 4.77 -14.14
CA GLY A 19 5.56 4.92 -13.40
C GLY A 19 5.33 5.07 -11.89
N GLY A 20 6.39 5.38 -11.13
CA GLY A 20 6.33 5.62 -9.69
C GLY A 20 7.12 4.62 -8.84
N HIS A 21 6.92 4.68 -7.52
CA HIS A 21 7.75 3.98 -6.52
C HIS A 21 7.40 2.49 -6.35
N ILE A 22 7.46 1.69 -7.43
CA ILE A 22 7.00 0.29 -7.41
C ILE A 22 7.80 -0.60 -6.44
N GLY A 23 9.14 -0.53 -6.49
CA GLY A 23 10.03 -1.39 -5.69
C GLY A 23 9.79 -1.25 -4.18
N PRO A 24 9.84 -0.03 -3.62
CA PRO A 24 9.57 0.19 -2.20
C PRO A 24 8.19 -0.32 -1.76
N ASN A 25 7.15 -0.15 -2.57
CA ASN A 25 5.79 -0.60 -2.21
C ASN A 25 5.63 -2.12 -2.26
N LEU A 26 6.27 -2.81 -3.22
CA LEU A 26 6.26 -4.27 -3.26
C LEU A 26 6.99 -4.87 -2.05
N GLY A 27 8.01 -4.19 -1.53
CA GLY A 27 8.79 -4.63 -0.37
C GLY A 27 8.07 -4.54 0.99
N VAL A 28 6.97 -3.79 1.08
CA VAL A 28 6.27 -3.53 2.36
C VAL A 28 4.82 -4.02 2.40
N VAL A 29 4.36 -4.82 1.43
CA VAL A 29 2.97 -5.30 1.36
C VAL A 29 2.56 -6.02 2.64
N GLU A 30 3.28 -7.07 3.03
CA GLU A 30 3.01 -7.83 4.24
C GLU A 30 3.13 -7.00 5.50
N LEU A 31 4.19 -6.17 5.59
CA LEU A 31 4.41 -5.29 6.74
C LEU A 31 3.21 -4.35 6.94
N THR A 32 2.74 -3.72 5.88
CA THR A 32 1.62 -2.78 5.95
C THR A 32 0.33 -3.47 6.34
N ILE A 33 0.05 -4.66 5.81
CA ILE A 33 -1.12 -5.46 6.20
C ILE A 33 -1.03 -5.86 7.67
N ALA A 34 0.16 -6.28 8.14
CA ALA A 34 0.36 -6.66 9.54
C ALA A 34 0.14 -5.48 10.48
N LEU A 35 0.67 -4.29 10.15
CA LEU A 35 0.46 -3.07 10.94
C LEU A 35 -1.02 -2.72 11.05
N HIS A 36 -1.78 -2.74 9.95
CA HIS A 36 -3.22 -2.46 9.96
C HIS A 36 -4.08 -3.56 10.60
N LYS A 37 -3.54 -4.77 10.78
CA LYS A 37 -4.22 -5.85 11.52
C LYS A 37 -3.97 -5.78 13.03
N VAL A 38 -2.80 -5.28 13.43
CA VAL A 38 -2.36 -5.25 14.85
C VAL A 38 -2.73 -3.93 15.52
N PHE A 39 -2.66 -2.81 14.78
CA PHE A 39 -2.97 -1.47 15.28
C PHE A 39 -4.34 -1.00 14.78
N ASP A 40 -5.03 -0.22 15.61
CA ASP A 40 -6.34 0.35 15.31
C ASP A 40 -6.18 1.72 14.62
N SER A 41 -5.75 1.73 13.36
CA SER A 41 -5.68 2.97 12.58
C SER A 41 -7.09 3.45 12.19
N PRO A 42 -7.45 4.74 12.39
CA PRO A 42 -6.57 5.89 12.60
C PRO A 42 -6.41 6.34 14.06
N LYS A 43 -6.94 5.60 15.04
CA LYS A 43 -6.76 5.89 16.46
C LYS A 43 -5.27 5.80 16.81
N ASP A 44 -4.66 4.67 16.47
CA ASP A 44 -3.22 4.48 16.48
C ASP A 44 -2.58 5.16 15.27
N LYS A 45 -1.46 5.84 15.49
CA LYS A 45 -0.78 6.63 14.45
C LYS A 45 0.29 5.79 13.76
N LEU A 46 0.04 5.47 12.49
CA LEU A 46 1.03 4.86 11.60
C LEU A 46 1.74 5.96 10.79
N ILE A 47 3.04 6.12 11.01
CA ILE A 47 3.87 7.13 10.33
C ILE A 47 4.78 6.43 9.33
N TRP A 48 4.74 6.89 8.09
CA TRP A 48 5.63 6.44 7.01
C TRP A 48 6.67 7.53 6.76
N ASP A 49 7.95 7.24 7.03
CA ASP A 49 9.03 8.17 6.70
C ASP A 49 9.18 8.30 5.17
N VAL A 50 9.36 9.53 4.69
CA VAL A 50 9.27 9.98 3.28
C VAL A 50 7.91 9.70 2.63
N GLY A 51 7.43 8.46 2.67
CA GLY A 51 6.11 8.04 2.22
C GLY A 51 6.07 7.39 0.84
N HIS A 52 7.21 7.19 0.16
CA HIS A 52 7.22 6.55 -1.16
C HIS A 52 6.76 5.08 -1.15
N GLN A 53 6.78 4.44 0.02
CA GLN A 53 6.39 3.06 0.31
C GLN A 53 4.98 2.97 0.91
N SER A 54 4.21 4.06 0.89
CA SER A 54 2.89 4.14 1.54
C SER A 54 1.71 3.77 0.64
N TYR A 55 1.91 3.31 -0.60
CA TYR A 55 0.79 3.00 -1.50
C TYR A 55 -0.08 1.86 -0.96
N VAL A 56 0.52 0.84 -0.35
CA VAL A 56 -0.23 -0.22 0.32
C VAL A 56 -1.09 0.35 1.46
N HIS A 57 -0.55 1.30 2.22
CA HIS A 57 -1.30 1.98 3.26
C HIS A 57 -2.47 2.80 2.67
N LYS A 58 -2.26 3.50 1.55
CA LYS A 58 -3.33 4.24 0.84
C LYS A 58 -4.46 3.31 0.37
N ILE A 59 -4.12 2.15 -0.21
CA ILE A 59 -5.08 1.14 -0.66
C ILE A 59 -5.94 0.66 0.52
N LEU A 60 -5.30 0.26 1.63
CA LEU A 60 -6.00 -0.25 2.82
C LEU A 60 -6.81 0.81 3.57
N THR A 61 -6.59 2.09 3.27
CA THR A 61 -7.33 3.22 3.86
C THR A 61 -8.31 3.85 2.87
N GLY A 62 -8.82 3.06 1.92
CA GLY A 62 -9.95 3.43 1.06
C GLY A 62 -9.58 4.21 -0.20
N ARG A 63 -8.30 4.47 -0.46
CA ARG A 63 -7.85 5.32 -1.59
C ARG A 63 -7.42 4.52 -2.82
N ALA A 64 -7.82 3.25 -2.94
CA ALA A 64 -7.45 2.41 -4.07
C ALA A 64 -7.99 2.95 -5.40
N SER A 65 -9.21 3.51 -5.42
CA SER A 65 -9.83 4.08 -6.62
C SER A 65 -9.20 5.39 -7.10
N GLU A 66 -8.37 6.04 -6.28
CA GLU A 66 -7.76 7.34 -6.58
C GLU A 66 -6.39 7.20 -7.28
N PHE A 67 -5.89 5.97 -7.47
CA PHE A 67 -4.55 5.72 -8.04
C PHE A 67 -4.38 6.10 -9.52
N ASP A 68 -5.48 6.29 -10.25
CA ASP A 68 -5.46 6.65 -11.68
C ASP A 68 -5.60 8.17 -11.93
N THR A 69 -5.80 8.96 -10.88
CA THR A 69 -5.98 10.43 -10.91
C THR A 69 -4.67 11.14 -10.61
#